data_AF-A0A0K2RUK2-F1
#
_entry.id   AF-A0A0K2RUK2-F1
#
_cell.length_a   1.000
_cell.length_b   1.000
_cell.length_c   1.000
_cell.angle_alpha   90.00
_cell.angle_beta   90.00
_cell.angle_gamma   90.00
#
_symmetry.space_group_name_H-M   'P 1'
#
loop_
_entity.id
_entity.type
_entity.pdbx_description
1 polymer ?
#
loop_
_entity_poly.entity_id
_entity_poly.type
_entity_poly.pdbx_seq_one_letter_code
_entity_poly.pdbx_strand_id
1 'polypeptide(L)'
;MNGNPAARGYNKATVLDAVLSEAPLTRTRLIQLTRLSQATVSRKVEELRLEGLVVERGFDEVAGRGRPSTYLDVPRTAGHIVGISLGAQTTCVLAMDLRGREITQAIVPTIEGGDMETTAEWLADLVAETTEPAQGPLRQVVAAMPSRLRNGSTGPGRPESRKVFLGQPFQNALEDRVKAPVLLDSDANASLRGILKDDAHIGNAALFILSSVLNFASCIQHEIANGRTPAFGELGVLFSGVGNETLDGLLSGQGLLRFAQSQGLALERIDALWSEPQAAPRAEVVEAFTTAIVTAVSAVAVTLDPESVYFVGRLSPLVEEVLPEARRRLSLSLPSAPRSGSCRRSSDYLWPEERPTPDWRRLKPSSGNPSSSPKTRTSVCSPVGFSSASSDD
;
A
#
# COMPACT_ATOMS: atom_id res chain seq x y z
N MET A 1 15.56 -33.14 29.77
CA MET A 1 15.93 -31.93 29.01
C MET A 1 14.71 -31.46 28.21
N ASN A 2 13.81 -30.73 28.85
CA ASN A 2 12.52 -30.32 28.24
C ASN A 2 12.62 -28.89 27.69
N GLY A 3 12.93 -28.76 26.40
CA GLY A 3 12.84 -27.48 25.70
C GLY A 3 11.38 -27.11 25.42
N ASN A 4 10.95 -25.96 25.92
CA ASN A 4 9.62 -25.36 25.78
C ASN A 4 9.09 -25.42 24.33
N PRO A 5 7.93 -26.03 24.06
CA PRO A 5 7.36 -26.14 22.70
C PRO A 5 7.11 -24.77 22.04
N ALA A 6 6.77 -23.73 22.82
CA ALA A 6 6.63 -22.37 22.31
C ALA A 6 7.95 -21.80 21.76
N ALA A 7 9.06 -22.09 22.44
CA ALA A 7 10.41 -21.69 21.99
C ALA A 7 10.86 -22.44 20.72
N ARG A 8 10.36 -23.68 20.50
CA ARG A 8 10.67 -24.44 19.28
C ARG A 8 9.95 -23.89 18.05
N GLY A 9 8.68 -23.48 18.21
CA GLY A 9 7.91 -22.81 17.15
C GLY A 9 8.50 -21.45 16.80
N TYR A 10 8.85 -20.67 17.82
CA TYR A 10 9.50 -19.36 17.67
C TYR A 10 10.80 -19.45 16.86
N ASN A 11 11.72 -20.35 17.22
CA ASN A 11 13.00 -20.48 16.51
C ASN A 11 12.84 -20.93 15.05
N LYS A 12 11.84 -21.76 14.73
CA LYS A 12 11.58 -22.16 13.34
C LYS A 12 11.05 -20.98 12.52
N ALA A 13 10.12 -20.20 13.09
CA ALA A 13 9.60 -19.00 12.47
C ALA A 13 10.70 -17.95 12.24
N THR A 14 11.55 -17.68 13.23
CA THR A 14 12.70 -16.76 13.08
C THR A 14 13.67 -17.18 11.98
N VAL A 15 13.93 -18.49 11.86
CA VAL A 15 14.78 -19.01 10.78
C VAL A 15 14.12 -18.85 9.41
N LEU A 16 12.84 -19.19 9.29
CA LEU A 16 12.09 -19.05 8.04
C LEU A 16 11.99 -17.60 7.61
N ASP A 17 11.69 -16.69 8.54
CA ASP A 17 11.62 -15.25 8.31
C ASP A 17 12.95 -14.71 7.75
N ALA A 18 14.07 -15.01 8.40
CA ALA A 18 15.40 -14.63 7.90
C ALA A 18 15.70 -15.20 6.50
N VAL A 19 15.21 -16.41 6.18
CA VAL A 19 15.35 -16.99 4.84
C VAL A 19 14.46 -16.27 3.83
N LEU A 20 13.21 -15.93 4.17
CA LEU A 20 12.32 -15.20 3.28
C LEU A 20 12.85 -13.78 2.98
N SER A 21 13.50 -13.14 3.95
CA SER A 21 14.05 -11.79 3.81
C SER A 21 15.37 -11.73 3.05
N GLU A 22 16.31 -12.66 3.29
CA GLU A 22 17.68 -12.56 2.74
C GLU A 22 18.06 -13.68 1.74
N ALA A 23 17.17 -14.61 1.40
CA ALA A 23 17.51 -15.67 0.44
C ALA A 23 17.83 -15.12 -0.96
N PRO A 24 18.88 -15.65 -1.63
CA PRO A 24 19.69 -16.80 -1.22
C PRO A 24 20.78 -16.47 -0.19
N LEU A 25 20.91 -17.28 0.87
CA LEU A 25 21.93 -17.08 1.91
C LEU A 25 22.58 -18.39 2.42
N THR A 26 23.73 -18.29 3.07
CA THR A 26 24.39 -19.47 3.68
C THR A 26 23.88 -19.74 5.10
N ARG A 27 24.07 -20.96 5.61
CA ARG A 27 23.81 -21.29 7.04
C ARG A 27 24.60 -20.39 8.00
N THR A 28 25.82 -20.01 7.63
CA THR A 28 26.64 -19.10 8.44
C THR A 28 26.01 -17.71 8.54
N ARG A 29 25.50 -17.17 7.43
CA ARG A 29 24.75 -15.91 7.44
C ARG A 29 23.48 -16.02 8.29
N LEU A 30 22.77 -17.13 8.18
CA LEU A 30 21.56 -17.40 8.95
C LEU A 30 21.82 -17.43 10.47
N ILE A 31 22.95 -18.01 10.91
CA ILE A 31 23.40 -17.97 12.32
C ILE A 31 23.63 -16.52 12.79
N GLN A 32 24.27 -15.70 11.96
CA GLN A 32 24.53 -14.30 12.29
C GLN A 32 23.25 -13.48 12.45
N LEU A 33 22.29 -13.66 11.53
CA LEU A 33 21.00 -12.95 11.54
C LEU A 33 20.12 -13.36 12.72
N THR A 34 19.97 -14.66 12.91
CA THR A 34 19.05 -15.20 13.93
C THR A 34 19.64 -15.22 15.34
N ARG A 35 20.97 -15.08 15.46
CA ARG A 35 21.74 -15.26 16.71
C ARG A 35 21.53 -16.62 17.40
N LEU A 36 21.03 -17.61 16.66
CA LEU A 36 20.85 -18.98 17.16
C LEU A 36 22.14 -19.78 17.03
N SER A 37 22.30 -20.81 17.87
CA SER A 37 23.45 -21.73 17.76
C SER A 37 23.44 -22.50 16.44
N GLN A 38 24.63 -22.86 15.94
CA GLN A 38 24.79 -23.66 14.71
C GLN A 38 23.95 -24.95 14.73
N ALA A 39 23.94 -25.68 15.86
CA ALA A 39 23.14 -26.89 16.01
C ALA A 39 21.63 -26.62 15.90
N THR A 40 21.15 -25.48 16.41
CA THR A 40 19.75 -25.08 16.32
C THR A 40 19.38 -24.70 14.89
N VAL A 41 20.20 -23.89 14.22
CA VAL A 41 19.99 -23.50 12.82
C VAL A 41 19.97 -24.73 11.91
N SER A 42 20.96 -25.63 12.01
CA SER A 42 20.99 -26.85 11.19
C SER A 42 19.74 -27.70 11.37
N ARG A 43 19.28 -27.89 12.62
CA ARG A 43 18.04 -28.64 12.89
C ARG A 43 16.82 -27.93 12.29
N LYS A 44 16.69 -26.61 12.43
CA LYS A 44 15.55 -25.85 11.90
C LYS A 44 15.52 -25.78 10.38
N VAL A 45 16.68 -25.65 9.75
CA VAL A 45 16.81 -25.72 8.30
C VAL A 45 16.38 -27.11 7.79
N GLU A 46 16.78 -28.19 8.46
CA GLU A 46 16.36 -29.53 8.04
C GLU A 46 14.86 -29.76 8.24
N GLU A 47 14.26 -29.29 9.34
CA GLU A 47 12.80 -29.28 9.53
C GLU A 47 12.10 -28.54 8.37
N LEU A 48 12.54 -27.33 8.02
CA LEU A 48 11.97 -26.54 6.92
C LEU A 48 12.18 -27.17 5.54
N ARG A 49 13.30 -27.88 5.35
CA ARG A 49 13.60 -28.62 4.11
C ARG A 49 12.67 -29.81 3.94
N LEU A 50 12.42 -30.55 5.01
CA LEU A 50 11.45 -31.65 5.04
C LEU A 50 10.02 -31.15 4.80
N GLU A 51 9.69 -29.94 5.25
CA GLU A 51 8.41 -29.27 4.97
C GLU A 51 8.34 -28.65 3.56
N GLY A 52 9.42 -28.72 2.77
CA GLY A 52 9.48 -28.16 1.42
C GLY A 52 9.51 -26.63 1.34
N LEU A 53 9.75 -25.96 2.47
CA LEU A 53 9.80 -24.50 2.58
C LEU A 53 11.18 -23.92 2.25
N VAL A 54 12.23 -24.74 2.38
CA VAL A 54 13.62 -24.36 2.09
C VAL A 54 14.29 -25.44 1.23
N VAL A 55 15.13 -25.03 0.30
CA VAL A 55 15.97 -25.90 -0.52
C VAL A 55 17.42 -25.48 -0.44
N GLU A 56 18.31 -26.45 -0.59
CA GLU A 56 19.73 -26.21 -0.77
C GLU A 56 20.03 -26.13 -2.27
N ARG A 57 20.61 -25.01 -2.72
CA ARG A 57 21.13 -24.84 -4.08
C ARG A 57 22.66 -24.71 -4.03
N GLY A 58 23.34 -25.39 -4.95
CA GLY A 58 24.72 -25.06 -5.27
C GLY A 58 24.75 -23.81 -6.15
N PHE A 59 25.60 -22.84 -5.83
CA PHE A 59 25.95 -21.76 -6.75
C PHE A 59 27.38 -22.01 -7.24
N ASP A 60 27.56 -22.12 -8.56
CA ASP A 60 28.86 -22.37 -9.20
C ASP A 60 29.67 -21.08 -9.48
N GLU A 61 29.18 -19.90 -9.11
CA GLU A 61 29.85 -18.63 -9.42
C GLU A 61 30.75 -18.12 -8.28
N VAL A 62 31.76 -18.90 -7.91
CA VAL A 62 33.06 -18.31 -7.53
C VAL A 62 34.13 -19.20 -8.13
N ALA A 63 34.68 -18.76 -9.28
CA ALA A 63 35.90 -19.28 -9.85
C ALA A 63 37.05 -19.10 -8.84
N GLY A 64 37.23 -20.09 -7.96
CA GLY A 64 38.26 -20.12 -6.94
C GLY A 64 38.29 -21.50 -6.28
N ARG A 65 39.49 -22.00 -5.97
CA ARG A 65 39.67 -23.26 -5.23
C ARG A 65 39.01 -23.13 -3.85
N GLY A 66 37.87 -23.79 -3.67
CA GLY A 66 37.14 -23.90 -2.40
C GLY A 66 35.95 -24.86 -2.54
N ARG A 67 35.51 -25.45 -1.42
CA ARG A 67 34.31 -26.31 -1.38
C ARG A 67 33.09 -25.48 -1.82
N PRO A 68 32.22 -25.97 -2.72
CA PRO A 68 31.03 -25.25 -3.14
C PRO A 68 30.23 -24.80 -1.91
N SER A 69 29.92 -23.51 -1.81
CA SER A 69 29.10 -22.99 -0.72
C SER A 69 27.64 -23.36 -1.00
N THR A 70 27.03 -24.14 -0.11
CA THR A 70 25.61 -24.48 -0.20
C THR A 70 24.78 -23.28 0.26
N TYR A 71 23.92 -22.78 -0.61
CA TYR A 71 22.98 -21.70 -0.31
C TYR A 71 21.61 -22.27 0.01
N LEU A 72 20.95 -21.64 0.97
CA LEU A 72 19.55 -21.85 1.30
C LEU A 72 18.71 -20.89 0.49
N ASP A 73 17.62 -21.42 -0.06
CA ASP A 73 16.67 -20.64 -0.84
C ASP A 73 15.24 -21.18 -0.64
N VAL A 74 14.24 -20.42 -1.06
CA VAL A 74 12.83 -20.80 -1.03
C VAL A 74 12.42 -21.31 -2.42
N PRO A 75 11.99 -22.58 -2.55
CA PRO A 75 11.55 -23.10 -3.83
C PRO A 75 10.19 -22.50 -4.20
N ARG A 76 9.90 -22.36 -5.50
CA ARG A 76 8.58 -21.90 -5.97
C ARG A 76 7.45 -22.86 -5.54
N THR A 77 7.77 -24.14 -5.36
CA THR A 77 6.83 -25.16 -4.86
C THR A 77 6.44 -24.99 -3.39
N ALA A 78 7.12 -24.13 -2.63
CA ALA A 78 6.76 -23.83 -1.24
C ALA A 78 5.37 -23.17 -1.15
N GLY A 79 4.90 -22.56 -2.23
CA GLY A 79 3.60 -21.93 -2.36
C GLY A 79 3.71 -20.50 -2.88
N HIS A 80 2.56 -19.83 -2.87
CA HIS A 80 2.41 -18.46 -3.35
C HIS A 80 1.44 -17.69 -2.45
N ILE A 81 1.49 -16.37 -2.56
CA ILE A 81 0.57 -15.43 -1.91
C ILE A 81 -0.12 -14.59 -2.96
N VAL A 82 -1.30 -14.09 -2.64
CA VAL A 82 -2.05 -13.21 -3.54
C VAL A 82 -2.37 -11.90 -2.84
N GLY A 83 -2.00 -10.78 -3.46
CA GLY A 83 -2.47 -9.46 -3.09
C GLY A 83 -3.65 -9.05 -3.96
N ILE A 84 -4.71 -8.53 -3.36
CA ILE A 84 -5.87 -7.96 -4.04
C ILE A 84 -5.95 -6.49 -3.67
N SER A 85 -6.10 -5.61 -4.66
CA SER A 85 -6.51 -4.23 -4.47
C SER A 85 -7.89 -4.07 -5.08
N LEU A 86 -8.92 -3.99 -4.24
CA LEU A 86 -10.31 -3.80 -4.66
C LEU A 86 -10.62 -2.31 -4.73
N GLY A 87 -10.45 -1.71 -5.91
CA GLY A 87 -10.81 -0.33 -6.16
C GLY A 87 -12.28 -0.17 -6.58
N ALA A 88 -12.72 1.08 -6.74
CA ALA A 88 -14.11 1.39 -7.11
C ALA A 88 -14.39 1.17 -8.60
N GLN A 89 -13.37 1.16 -9.46
CA GLN A 89 -13.48 1.05 -10.91
C GLN A 89 -12.64 -0.08 -11.50
N THR A 90 -11.59 -0.49 -10.81
CA THR A 90 -10.57 -1.44 -11.18
C THR A 90 -10.17 -2.28 -9.98
N THR A 91 -10.04 -3.58 -10.20
CA THR A 91 -9.43 -4.50 -9.25
C THR A 91 -8.12 -5.00 -9.82
N CYS A 92 -7.09 -5.00 -8.98
CA CYS A 92 -5.82 -5.63 -9.28
C CYS A 92 -5.67 -6.88 -8.43
N VAL A 93 -5.30 -8.00 -9.05
CA VAL A 93 -4.90 -9.24 -8.37
C VAL A 93 -3.47 -9.55 -8.77
N LEU A 94 -2.61 -9.74 -7.78
CA LEU A 94 -1.19 -10.00 -7.96
C LEU A 94 -0.82 -11.30 -7.25
N ALA A 95 -0.41 -12.31 -8.00
CA ALA A 95 0.16 -13.54 -7.46
C ALA A 95 1.68 -13.41 -7.35
N MET A 96 2.24 -13.74 -6.19
CA MET A 96 3.68 -13.71 -5.93
C MET A 96 4.15 -15.00 -5.28
N ASP A 97 5.40 -15.37 -5.54
CA ASP A 97 6.06 -16.40 -4.75
C ASP A 97 6.37 -15.91 -3.32
N LEU A 98 6.80 -16.82 -2.44
CA LEU A 98 7.11 -16.46 -1.05
C LEU A 98 8.31 -15.52 -0.89
N ARG A 99 9.11 -15.27 -1.95
CA ARG A 99 10.16 -14.24 -1.93
C ARG A 99 9.66 -12.89 -2.45
N GLY A 100 8.35 -12.74 -2.69
CA GLY A 100 7.74 -11.53 -3.21
C GLY A 100 8.03 -11.29 -4.69
N ARG A 101 8.43 -12.32 -5.45
CA ARG A 101 8.59 -12.19 -6.91
C ARG A 101 7.25 -12.44 -7.58
N GLU A 102 6.85 -11.52 -8.44
CA GLU A 102 5.64 -11.64 -9.27
C GLU A 102 5.66 -12.95 -10.07
N ILE A 103 4.51 -13.62 -10.06
CA ILE A 103 4.19 -14.78 -10.90
C ILE A 103 3.32 -14.28 -12.06
N THR A 104 2.19 -13.65 -11.72
CA THR A 104 1.20 -13.13 -12.66
C THR A 104 0.45 -11.96 -12.01
N GLN A 105 -0.03 -11.04 -12.86
CA GLN A 105 -0.92 -9.96 -12.46
C GLN A 105 -2.14 -9.90 -13.39
N ALA A 106 -3.31 -9.62 -12.81
CA ALA A 106 -4.53 -9.27 -13.52
C ALA A 106 -5.02 -7.90 -13.05
N ILE A 107 -5.37 -7.04 -14.00
CA ILE A 107 -6.03 -5.76 -13.76
C ILE A 107 -7.31 -5.74 -14.59
N VAL A 108 -8.44 -5.70 -13.91
CA VAL A 108 -9.77 -5.78 -14.53
C VAL A 108 -10.69 -4.70 -14.00
N PRO A 109 -11.74 -4.29 -14.73
CA PRO A 109 -12.78 -3.43 -14.18
C PRO A 109 -13.44 -4.08 -12.95
N THR A 110 -13.70 -3.29 -11.91
CA THR A 110 -14.46 -3.76 -10.73
C THR A 110 -15.89 -4.03 -11.13
N ILE A 111 -16.47 -5.15 -10.67
CA ILE A 111 -17.87 -5.48 -10.92
C ILE A 111 -18.81 -4.40 -10.32
N GLU A 112 -19.86 -4.06 -11.06
CA GLU A 112 -20.87 -3.10 -10.60
C GLU A 112 -22.06 -3.81 -9.94
N GLY A 113 -22.56 -3.26 -8.83
CA GLY A 113 -23.84 -3.65 -8.25
C GLY A 113 -23.91 -5.05 -7.63
N GLY A 114 -22.78 -5.75 -7.50
CA GLY A 114 -22.69 -7.03 -6.81
C GLY A 114 -22.92 -6.89 -5.30
N ASP A 115 -23.64 -7.85 -4.71
CA ASP A 115 -23.60 -8.00 -3.26
C ASP A 115 -22.26 -8.60 -2.82
N MET A 116 -22.11 -8.77 -1.51
CA MET A 116 -20.88 -9.27 -0.90
C MET A 116 -20.51 -10.67 -1.41
N GLU A 117 -21.51 -11.54 -1.59
CA GLU A 117 -21.34 -12.93 -2.00
C GLU A 117 -20.90 -13.01 -3.46
N THR A 118 -21.56 -12.24 -4.33
CA THR A 118 -21.23 -12.09 -5.75
C THR A 118 -19.82 -11.52 -5.92
N THR A 119 -19.44 -10.56 -5.09
CA THR A 119 -18.08 -9.96 -5.11
C THR A 119 -17.02 -10.97 -4.66
N ALA A 120 -17.31 -11.76 -3.62
CA ALA A 120 -16.39 -12.80 -3.15
C ALA A 120 -16.22 -13.92 -4.18
N GLU A 121 -17.29 -14.33 -4.85
CA GLU A 121 -17.26 -15.29 -5.95
C GLU A 121 -16.43 -14.79 -7.12
N TRP A 122 -16.71 -13.60 -7.61
CA TRP A 122 -15.95 -12.99 -8.69
C TRP A 122 -14.45 -12.83 -8.36
N LEU A 123 -14.12 -12.43 -7.13
CA LEU A 123 -12.72 -12.35 -6.70
C LEU A 123 -12.07 -13.73 -6.61
N ALA A 124 -12.79 -14.75 -6.14
CA ALA A 124 -12.25 -16.11 -6.07
C ALA A 124 -11.93 -16.65 -7.46
N ASP A 125 -12.80 -16.41 -8.44
CA ASP A 125 -12.55 -16.78 -9.85
C ASP A 125 -11.32 -16.05 -10.39
N LEU A 126 -11.21 -14.73 -10.16
CA LEU A 126 -10.06 -13.95 -10.59
C LEU A 126 -8.75 -14.40 -9.92
N VAL A 127 -8.81 -14.78 -8.64
CA VAL A 127 -7.67 -15.36 -7.91
C VAL A 127 -7.28 -16.70 -8.52
N ALA A 128 -8.24 -17.57 -8.82
CA ALA A 128 -7.99 -18.86 -9.44
C ALA A 128 -7.34 -18.72 -10.83
N GLU A 129 -7.86 -17.81 -11.66
CA GLU A 129 -7.27 -17.49 -12.98
C GLU A 129 -5.85 -16.94 -12.85
N THR A 130 -5.63 -15.99 -11.94
CA THR A 130 -4.31 -15.33 -11.78
C THR A 130 -3.26 -16.31 -11.21
N THR A 131 -3.69 -17.30 -10.45
CA THR A 131 -2.80 -18.29 -9.80
C THR A 131 -2.60 -19.57 -10.61
N GLU A 132 -3.22 -19.73 -11.78
CA GLU A 132 -3.03 -20.91 -12.65
C GLU A 132 -1.55 -21.25 -12.92
N PRO A 133 -0.66 -20.26 -13.19
CA PRO A 133 0.77 -20.54 -13.41
C PRO A 133 1.58 -20.79 -12.12
N ALA A 134 0.97 -20.63 -10.94
CA ALA A 134 1.66 -20.70 -9.67
C ALA A 134 1.97 -22.15 -9.28
N GLN A 135 3.12 -22.33 -8.62
CA GLN A 135 3.52 -23.64 -8.10
C GLN A 135 3.23 -23.72 -6.61
N GLY A 136 2.87 -24.91 -6.13
CA GLY A 136 2.57 -25.13 -4.73
C GLY A 136 1.26 -24.48 -4.25
N PRO A 137 0.95 -24.59 -2.96
CA PRO A 137 -0.34 -24.15 -2.42
C PRO A 137 -0.45 -22.63 -2.32
N LEU A 138 -1.66 -22.10 -2.46
CA LEU A 138 -2.02 -20.74 -2.05
C LEU A 138 -1.91 -20.66 -0.53
N ARG A 139 -0.96 -19.85 -0.03
CA ARG A 139 -0.68 -19.73 1.42
C ARG A 139 -1.52 -18.67 2.09
N GLN A 140 -1.80 -17.56 1.39
CA GLN A 140 -2.53 -16.43 1.93
C GLN A 140 -3.03 -15.53 0.81
N VAL A 141 -4.22 -14.96 1.02
CA VAL A 141 -4.75 -13.82 0.26
C VAL A 141 -4.74 -12.59 1.17
N VAL A 142 -4.28 -11.46 0.67
CA VAL A 142 -4.36 -10.17 1.36
C VAL A 142 -5.16 -9.22 0.48
N ALA A 143 -6.33 -8.80 0.92
CA ALA A 143 -7.19 -7.88 0.18
C ALA A 143 -7.16 -6.49 0.83
N ALA A 144 -6.55 -5.55 0.12
CA ALA A 144 -6.60 -4.13 0.39
C ALA A 144 -7.91 -3.56 -0.15
N MET A 145 -8.73 -2.97 0.72
CA MET A 145 -10.01 -2.38 0.35
C MET A 145 -10.15 -0.97 0.95
N PRO A 146 -10.91 -0.07 0.30
CA PRO A 146 -11.30 1.19 0.90
C PRO A 146 -11.93 0.96 2.26
N SER A 147 -11.47 1.70 3.26
CA SER A 147 -11.95 1.56 4.64
C SER A 147 -13.46 1.86 4.80
N ARG A 148 -14.08 2.50 3.79
CA ARG A 148 -15.52 2.63 3.60
C ARG A 148 -15.96 1.88 2.33
N LEU A 149 -16.71 0.80 2.49
CA LEU A 149 -17.49 0.21 1.40
C LEU A 149 -18.83 0.94 1.29
N ARG A 150 -19.12 1.52 0.12
CA ARG A 150 -20.38 2.22 -0.14
C ARG A 150 -21.51 1.20 -0.30
N ASN A 151 -22.44 1.14 0.65
CA ASN A 151 -23.77 0.64 0.34
C ASN A 151 -24.53 1.74 -0.43
N GLY A 152 -25.25 1.37 -1.49
CA GLY A 152 -26.01 2.27 -2.38
C GLY A 152 -27.15 3.08 -1.75
N SER A 153 -27.14 3.34 -0.43
CA SER A 153 -28.08 4.23 0.24
C SER A 153 -27.46 5.61 0.43
N THR A 154 -27.74 6.52 -0.50
CA THR A 154 -27.50 7.96 -0.39
C THR A 154 -28.47 8.55 0.65
N GLY A 155 -28.02 8.70 1.89
CA GLY A 155 -28.74 9.43 2.93
C GLY A 155 -27.79 10.23 3.82
N PRO A 156 -28.06 11.51 4.12
CA PRO A 156 -27.20 12.31 4.98
C PRO A 156 -27.38 11.89 6.45
N GLY A 157 -26.27 11.70 7.17
CA GLY A 157 -26.28 11.73 8.64
C GLY A 157 -26.45 10.40 9.38
N ARG A 158 -25.87 9.28 8.92
CA ARG A 158 -25.67 8.11 9.80
C ARG A 158 -24.19 7.79 9.98
N PRO A 159 -23.66 7.82 11.22
CA PRO A 159 -22.27 7.47 11.49
C PRO A 159 -22.14 5.95 11.32
N GLU A 160 -21.61 5.54 10.18
CA GLU A 160 -21.41 4.15 9.86
C GLU A 160 -20.26 3.57 10.68
N SER A 161 -20.59 2.99 11.83
CA SER A 161 -19.76 2.04 12.58
C SER A 161 -19.61 0.70 11.85
N ARG A 162 -19.46 0.72 10.51
CA ARG A 162 -19.56 -0.44 9.61
C ARG A 162 -18.25 -1.16 9.28
N LYS A 163 -17.07 -0.66 9.69
CA LYS A 163 -15.77 -1.27 9.31
C LYS A 163 -15.57 -2.72 9.79
N VAL A 164 -16.16 -3.11 10.92
CA VAL A 164 -15.94 -4.46 11.52
C VAL A 164 -17.01 -5.46 11.10
N PHE A 165 -18.24 -5.01 10.82
CA PHE A 165 -19.38 -5.91 10.61
C PHE A 165 -19.59 -6.33 9.14
N LEU A 166 -19.03 -5.60 8.17
CA LEU A 166 -19.04 -5.98 6.75
C LEU A 166 -17.80 -6.78 6.33
N GLY A 167 -16.66 -6.62 7.02
CA GLY A 167 -15.43 -7.32 6.67
C GLY A 167 -15.48 -8.81 6.95
N GLN A 168 -15.99 -9.24 8.11
CA GLN A 168 -15.94 -10.65 8.50
C GLN A 168 -16.77 -11.58 7.59
N PRO A 169 -18.03 -11.26 7.23
CA PRO A 169 -18.78 -12.14 6.34
C PRO A 169 -18.17 -12.21 4.94
N PHE A 170 -17.63 -11.10 4.43
CA PHE A 170 -16.93 -11.07 3.15
C PHE A 170 -15.63 -11.89 3.18
N GLN A 171 -14.84 -11.70 4.24
CA GLN A 171 -13.62 -12.46 4.48
C GLN A 171 -13.93 -13.95 4.51
N ASN A 172 -14.92 -14.37 5.31
CA ASN A 172 -15.32 -15.77 5.40
C ASN A 172 -15.79 -16.31 4.04
N ALA A 173 -16.63 -15.56 3.32
CA ALA A 173 -17.13 -15.94 1.99
C ALA A 173 -15.99 -16.13 0.98
N LEU A 174 -14.94 -15.29 1.05
CA LEU A 174 -13.77 -15.41 0.20
C LEU A 174 -12.85 -16.55 0.65
N GLU A 175 -12.60 -16.72 1.96
CA GLU A 175 -11.82 -17.85 2.53
C GLU A 175 -12.42 -19.20 2.14
N ASP A 176 -13.75 -19.32 2.23
CA ASP A 176 -14.48 -20.52 1.86
C ASP A 176 -14.35 -20.85 0.38
N ARG A 177 -14.12 -19.87 -0.50
CA ARG A 177 -13.97 -20.08 -1.94
C ARG A 177 -12.53 -20.34 -2.34
N VAL A 178 -11.60 -19.53 -1.86
CA VAL A 178 -10.17 -19.65 -2.22
C VAL A 178 -9.45 -20.77 -1.46
N LYS A 179 -10.08 -21.31 -0.40
CA LYS A 179 -9.55 -22.39 0.45
C LYS A 179 -8.18 -22.05 1.06
N ALA A 180 -7.96 -20.78 1.36
CA ALA A 180 -6.76 -20.25 2.00
C ALA A 180 -7.12 -19.10 2.95
N PRO A 181 -6.29 -18.80 3.97
CA PRO A 181 -6.51 -17.66 4.85
C PRO A 181 -6.59 -16.34 4.07
N VAL A 182 -7.58 -15.50 4.40
CA VAL A 182 -7.74 -14.17 3.81
C VAL A 182 -7.50 -13.15 4.92
N LEU A 183 -6.65 -12.17 4.66
CA LEU A 183 -6.51 -10.99 5.50
C LEU A 183 -7.09 -9.80 4.77
N LEU A 184 -7.98 -9.06 5.42
CA LEU A 184 -8.42 -7.75 4.94
C LEU A 184 -7.53 -6.67 5.56
N ASP A 185 -7.04 -5.75 4.74
CA ASP A 185 -6.35 -4.54 5.19
C ASP A 185 -6.96 -3.31 4.49
N SER A 186 -6.70 -2.11 5.00
CA SER A 186 -7.09 -0.89 4.30
C SER A 186 -6.16 -0.61 3.13
N ASP A 187 -6.71 -0.03 2.07
CA ASP A 187 -5.95 0.54 0.96
C ASP A 187 -4.85 1.52 1.44
N ALA A 188 -5.15 2.35 2.42
CA ALA A 188 -4.20 3.29 3.02
C ALA A 188 -3.05 2.58 3.76
N ASN A 189 -3.34 1.53 4.53
CA ASN A 189 -2.31 0.75 5.22
C ASN A 189 -1.42 0.04 4.22
N ALA A 190 -2.01 -0.62 3.21
CA ALA A 190 -1.27 -1.30 2.15
C ALA A 190 -0.35 -0.32 1.39
N SER A 191 -0.87 0.86 1.06
CA SER A 191 -0.11 1.92 0.38
C SER A 191 1.05 2.43 1.23
N LEU A 192 0.82 2.68 2.53
CA LEU A 192 1.88 3.11 3.44
C LEU A 192 2.94 2.02 3.63
N ARG A 193 2.57 0.74 3.75
CA ARG A 193 3.52 -0.37 3.79
C ARG A 193 4.40 -0.43 2.54
N GLY A 194 3.83 -0.16 1.37
CA GLY A 194 4.58 -0.05 0.12
C GLY A 194 5.68 1.01 0.20
N ILE A 195 5.34 2.20 0.72
CA ILE A 195 6.32 3.30 0.92
C ILE A 195 7.39 2.90 1.93
N LEU A 196 7.02 2.30 3.07
CA LEU A 196 7.96 1.88 4.12
C LEU A 196 8.92 0.79 3.64
N LYS A 197 8.46 -0.10 2.77
CA LYS A 197 9.32 -1.14 2.17
C LYS A 197 10.43 -0.55 1.32
N ASP A 198 10.16 0.55 0.62
CA ASP A 198 11.13 1.23 -0.25
C ASP A 198 12.13 2.08 0.52
N ASP A 199 11.75 2.57 1.70
CA ASP A 199 12.59 3.42 2.54
C ASP A 199 12.52 3.01 4.02
N ALA A 200 13.47 2.15 4.41
CA ALA A 200 13.61 1.64 5.76
C ALA A 200 14.00 2.72 6.80
N HIS A 201 14.36 3.94 6.38
CA HIS A 201 14.70 5.03 7.30
C HIS A 201 13.46 5.76 7.82
N ILE A 202 12.29 5.54 7.23
CA ILE A 202 11.05 6.14 7.70
C ILE A 202 10.59 5.41 8.96
N GLY A 203 10.73 6.09 10.10
CA GLY A 203 10.23 5.61 11.39
C GLY A 203 8.76 5.96 11.59
N ASN A 204 8.43 7.25 11.55
CA ASN A 204 7.07 7.74 11.76
C ASN A 204 6.57 8.48 10.52
N ALA A 205 5.43 8.05 9.98
CA ALA A 205 4.83 8.66 8.81
C ALA A 205 3.32 8.62 8.83
N ALA A 206 2.71 9.48 8.04
CA ALA A 206 1.29 9.48 7.77
C ALA A 206 1.01 9.54 6.26
N LEU A 207 -0.08 8.92 5.84
CA LEU A 207 -0.51 8.89 4.44
C LEU A 207 -1.98 9.24 4.35
N PHE A 208 -2.30 10.17 3.45
CA PHE A 208 -3.65 10.53 3.05
C PHE A 208 -3.90 10.06 1.62
N ILE A 209 -4.91 9.21 1.43
CA ILE A 209 -5.45 8.90 0.10
C ILE A 209 -6.59 9.89 -0.18
N LEU A 210 -6.37 10.76 -1.16
CA LEU A 210 -7.33 11.76 -1.63
C LEU A 210 -7.90 11.29 -2.98
N SER A 211 -8.85 10.37 -2.94
CA SER A 211 -9.48 9.78 -4.13
C SER A 211 -11.01 9.91 -4.02
N SER A 212 -11.78 8.88 -4.36
CA SER A 212 -13.24 8.87 -4.22
C SER A 212 -13.72 9.16 -2.79
N VAL A 213 -12.94 8.72 -1.79
CA VAL A 213 -13.14 8.93 -0.35
C VAL A 213 -11.79 9.33 0.26
N LEU A 214 -11.81 10.07 1.37
CA LEU A 214 -10.62 10.33 2.17
C LEU A 214 -10.28 9.09 3.02
N ASN A 215 -9.13 8.46 2.75
CA ASN A 215 -8.56 7.42 3.62
C ASN A 215 -7.26 7.90 4.28
N PHE A 216 -6.93 7.30 5.42
CA PHE A 216 -5.77 7.66 6.22
C PHE A 216 -5.06 6.42 6.76
N ALA A 217 -3.73 6.46 6.75
CA ALA A 217 -2.88 5.51 7.47
C ALA A 217 -1.74 6.25 8.16
N SER A 218 -1.19 5.62 9.20
CA SER A 218 0.01 6.11 9.87
C SER A 218 0.87 4.95 10.32
N CYS A 219 2.16 5.20 10.51
CA CYS A 219 3.08 4.27 11.14
C CYS A 219 3.83 4.95 12.27
N ILE A 220 4.15 4.17 13.29
CA ILE A 220 4.96 4.57 14.44
C ILE A 220 6.04 3.51 14.58
N GLN A 221 7.31 3.93 14.61
CA GLN A 221 8.45 3.01 14.69
C GLN A 221 8.42 1.92 13.60
N HIS A 222 8.14 2.34 12.36
CA HIS A 222 8.05 1.49 11.16
C HIS A 222 6.87 0.50 11.14
N GLU A 223 6.02 0.50 12.17
CA GLU A 223 4.85 -0.36 12.28
C GLU A 223 3.58 0.41 11.97
N ILE A 224 2.70 -0.17 11.16
CA ILE A 224 1.40 0.42 10.85
C ILE A 224 0.57 0.55 12.13
N ALA A 225 0.14 1.77 12.41
CA ALA A 225 -0.67 2.08 13.57
C ALA A 225 -2.09 1.55 13.36
N ASN A 226 -2.57 0.75 14.32
CA ASN A 226 -3.90 0.18 14.32
C ASN A 226 -4.70 0.69 15.52
N GLY A 227 -5.95 1.06 15.27
CA GLY A 227 -6.86 1.48 16.33
C GLY A 227 -7.52 0.31 17.04
N ARG A 228 -7.87 0.51 18.31
CA ARG A 228 -8.79 -0.40 19.04
C ARG A 228 -10.19 -0.43 18.44
N THR A 229 -10.58 0.62 17.71
CA THR A 229 -11.92 0.77 17.13
C THR A 229 -11.83 1.18 15.66
N PRO A 230 -12.88 0.94 14.87
CA PRO A 230 -13.04 1.46 13.51
C PRO A 230 -12.82 2.96 13.33
N ALA A 231 -13.01 3.75 14.39
CA ALA A 231 -12.90 5.20 14.35
C ALA A 231 -11.46 5.71 14.19
N PHE A 232 -10.45 4.86 14.42
CA PHE A 232 -9.07 5.26 14.20
C PHE A 232 -8.82 5.56 12.73
N GLY A 233 -8.17 6.69 12.46
CA GLY A 233 -7.93 7.18 11.11
C GLY A 233 -9.15 7.74 10.39
N GLU A 234 -10.32 7.85 11.03
CA GLU A 234 -11.53 8.43 10.42
C GLU A 234 -11.51 9.96 10.38
N LEU A 235 -10.43 10.56 9.87
CA LEU A 235 -10.26 12.02 9.84
C LEU A 235 -11.35 12.73 9.04
N GLY A 236 -11.93 12.04 8.05
CA GLY A 236 -12.99 12.59 7.20
C GLY A 236 -14.26 13.07 7.93
N VAL A 237 -14.50 12.63 9.16
CA VAL A 237 -15.66 13.08 9.97
C VAL A 237 -15.43 14.42 10.66
N LEU A 238 -14.18 14.89 10.73
CA LEU A 238 -13.82 16.15 11.37
C LEU A 238 -14.24 17.32 10.48
N PHE A 239 -14.53 18.47 11.09
CA PHE A 239 -14.74 19.71 10.35
C PHE A 239 -13.44 20.18 9.70
N SER A 240 -13.56 20.72 8.49
CA SER A 240 -12.43 21.21 7.70
C SER A 240 -11.92 22.58 8.12
N GLY A 241 -12.72 23.34 8.88
CA GLY A 241 -12.51 24.76 9.15
C GLY A 241 -13.18 25.69 8.13
N VAL A 242 -13.88 25.13 7.12
CA VAL A 242 -14.62 25.90 6.10
C VAL A 242 -16.12 25.67 6.29
N GLY A 243 -16.82 26.66 6.85
CA GLY A 243 -18.25 26.56 7.12
C GLY A 243 -18.61 25.28 7.90
N ASN A 244 -19.57 24.51 7.39
CA ASN A 244 -19.98 23.22 7.96
C ASN A 244 -19.40 22.02 7.20
N GLU A 245 -18.42 22.24 6.32
CA GLU A 245 -17.84 21.15 5.51
C GLU A 245 -16.91 20.29 6.35
N THR A 246 -16.99 18.96 6.15
CA THR A 246 -16.06 18.02 6.77
C THR A 246 -14.78 17.88 5.95
N LEU A 247 -13.75 17.26 6.52
CA LEU A 247 -12.55 16.90 5.79
C LEU A 247 -12.86 15.97 4.62
N ASP A 248 -13.76 14.99 4.76
CA ASP A 248 -14.19 14.17 3.61
C ASP A 248 -14.96 15.00 2.57
N GLY A 249 -15.72 15.99 3.01
CA GLY A 249 -16.44 16.93 2.14
C GLY A 249 -15.53 17.75 1.23
N LEU A 250 -14.28 18.02 1.64
CA LEU A 250 -13.34 18.80 0.83
C LEU A 250 -12.15 18.00 0.30
N LEU A 251 -11.78 16.89 0.92
CA LEU A 251 -10.58 16.10 0.56
C LEU A 251 -10.92 14.77 -0.13
N SER A 252 -12.18 14.55 -0.50
CA SER A 252 -12.60 13.47 -1.39
C SER A 252 -13.08 14.03 -2.73
N GLY A 253 -12.94 13.26 -3.80
CA GLY A 253 -13.34 13.66 -5.15
C GLY A 253 -14.85 13.92 -5.25
N GLN A 254 -15.68 13.12 -4.58
CA GLN A 254 -17.13 13.31 -4.60
C GLN A 254 -17.57 14.46 -3.70
N GLY A 255 -16.93 14.62 -2.53
CA GLY A 255 -17.17 15.75 -1.63
C GLY A 255 -16.82 17.06 -2.33
N LEU A 256 -15.58 17.16 -2.82
CA LEU A 256 -15.07 18.37 -3.45
C LEU A 256 -15.84 18.73 -4.72
N LEU A 257 -16.31 17.75 -5.49
CA LEU A 257 -17.19 18.00 -6.64
C LEU A 257 -18.51 18.65 -6.21
N ARG A 258 -19.16 18.13 -5.16
CA ARG A 258 -20.41 18.72 -4.63
C ARG A 258 -20.18 20.11 -4.08
N PHE A 259 -19.05 20.34 -3.40
CA PHE A 259 -18.69 21.66 -2.91
C PHE A 259 -18.43 22.64 -4.06
N ALA A 260 -17.69 22.23 -5.09
CA ALA A 260 -17.45 23.04 -6.28
C ALA A 260 -18.76 23.43 -6.99
N GLN A 261 -19.70 22.49 -7.10
CA GLN A 261 -21.03 22.74 -7.65
C GLN A 261 -21.85 23.72 -6.79
N SER A 262 -21.74 23.65 -5.46
CA SER A 262 -22.42 24.61 -4.57
C SER A 262 -21.84 26.03 -4.65
N GLN A 263 -20.56 26.17 -5.04
CA GLN A 263 -19.93 27.45 -5.39
C GLN A 263 -20.27 27.93 -6.81
N GLY A 264 -21.11 27.20 -7.55
CA GLY A 264 -21.56 27.60 -8.89
C GLY A 264 -20.67 27.12 -10.05
N LEU A 265 -19.71 26.21 -9.81
CA LEU A 265 -18.96 25.57 -10.89
C LEU A 265 -19.79 24.45 -11.53
N ALA A 266 -20.01 24.55 -12.84
CA ALA A 266 -20.68 23.51 -13.63
C ALA A 266 -19.71 22.36 -13.99
N LEU A 267 -19.26 21.60 -12.99
CA LEU A 267 -18.38 20.45 -13.18
C LEU A 267 -19.20 19.16 -13.16
N GLU A 268 -19.00 18.29 -14.16
CA GLU A 268 -19.52 16.91 -14.13
C GLU A 268 -18.55 15.95 -13.44
N ARG A 269 -17.25 16.29 -13.47
CA ARG A 269 -16.17 15.48 -12.93
C ARG A 269 -15.15 16.36 -12.23
N ILE A 270 -14.55 15.85 -11.17
CA ILE A 270 -13.63 16.65 -10.36
C ILE A 270 -12.31 16.98 -11.08
N ASP A 271 -11.89 16.15 -12.04
CA ASP A 271 -10.67 16.37 -12.83
C ASP A 271 -10.75 17.60 -13.74
N ALA A 272 -11.96 18.02 -14.11
CA ALA A 272 -12.19 19.27 -14.80
C ALA A 272 -11.78 20.51 -13.97
N LEU A 273 -11.60 20.40 -12.64
CA LEU A 273 -11.15 21.50 -11.77
C LEU A 273 -9.68 21.92 -12.02
N TRP A 274 -8.85 21.04 -12.58
CA TRP A 274 -7.45 21.33 -12.92
C TRP A 274 -7.11 21.08 -14.39
N SER A 275 -8.02 20.46 -15.16
CA SER A 275 -7.78 20.13 -16.57
C SER A 275 -8.32 21.18 -17.54
N GLU A 276 -9.29 21.99 -17.12
CA GLU A 276 -9.96 22.99 -17.96
C GLU A 276 -9.61 24.42 -17.51
N PRO A 277 -9.97 25.48 -18.25
CA PRO A 277 -9.93 26.85 -17.72
C PRO A 277 -11.18 27.12 -16.89
N GLN A 278 -11.02 27.60 -15.65
CA GLN A 278 -12.15 27.88 -14.76
C GLN A 278 -12.36 29.37 -14.53
N ALA A 279 -13.61 29.72 -14.23
CA ALA A 279 -14.01 31.06 -13.77
C ALA A 279 -13.57 31.33 -12.32
N ALA A 280 -13.81 32.56 -11.86
CA ALA A 280 -13.51 33.05 -10.50
C ALA A 280 -13.90 32.12 -9.32
N PRO A 281 -15.00 31.34 -9.34
CA PRO A 281 -15.37 30.46 -8.23
C PRO A 281 -14.36 29.33 -7.94
N ARG A 282 -13.42 29.04 -8.85
CA ARG A 282 -12.35 28.07 -8.60
C ARG A 282 -11.47 28.48 -7.42
N ALA A 283 -11.14 29.76 -7.31
CA ALA A 283 -10.23 30.23 -6.26
C ALA A 283 -10.76 29.92 -4.87
N GLU A 284 -12.07 30.07 -4.66
CA GLU A 284 -12.74 29.74 -3.39
C GLU A 284 -12.69 28.24 -3.08
N VAL A 285 -12.85 27.39 -4.10
CA VAL A 285 -12.72 25.93 -3.96
C VAL A 285 -11.29 25.52 -3.60
N VAL A 286 -10.29 26.10 -4.26
CA VAL A 286 -8.88 25.82 -3.99
C VAL A 286 -8.49 26.31 -2.58
N GLU A 287 -8.98 27.47 -2.16
CA GLU A 287 -8.76 27.99 -0.81
C GLU A 287 -9.41 27.11 0.27
N ALA A 288 -10.64 26.64 0.03
CA ALA A 288 -11.31 25.71 0.91
C ALA A 288 -10.55 24.37 1.03
N PHE A 289 -10.10 23.83 -0.11
CA PHE A 289 -9.26 22.63 -0.15
C PHE A 289 -7.94 22.81 0.61
N THR A 290 -7.26 23.95 0.41
CA THR A 290 -6.02 24.30 1.11
C THR A 290 -6.23 24.34 2.62
N THR A 291 -7.32 24.97 3.06
CA THR A 291 -7.70 25.04 4.48
C THR A 291 -7.93 23.64 5.05
N ALA A 292 -8.64 22.78 4.32
CA ALA A 292 -8.88 21.40 4.73
C ALA A 292 -7.58 20.58 4.84
N ILE A 293 -6.63 20.73 3.90
CA ILE A 293 -5.30 20.08 3.98
C ILE A 293 -4.56 20.55 5.23
N VAL A 294 -4.52 21.85 5.50
CA VAL A 294 -3.83 22.40 6.69
C VAL A 294 -4.47 21.86 7.97
N THR A 295 -5.81 21.83 8.05
CA THR A 295 -6.54 21.28 9.20
C THR A 295 -6.23 19.80 9.41
N ALA A 296 -6.29 18.99 8.35
CA ALA A 296 -6.02 17.55 8.43
C ALA A 296 -4.57 17.26 8.87
N VAL A 297 -3.60 17.94 8.26
CA VAL A 297 -2.18 17.76 8.59
C VAL A 297 -1.88 18.28 10.00
N SER A 298 -2.48 19.40 10.42
CA SER A 298 -2.30 19.92 11.78
C SER A 298 -2.80 18.92 12.82
N ALA A 299 -3.98 18.34 12.62
CA ALA A 299 -4.54 17.33 13.53
C ALA A 299 -3.61 16.13 13.67
N VAL A 300 -3.03 15.65 12.56
CA VAL A 300 -2.10 14.51 12.56
C VAL A 300 -0.75 14.89 13.15
N ALA A 301 -0.21 16.06 12.82
CA ALA A 301 1.08 16.53 13.31
C ALA A 301 1.11 16.61 14.84
N VAL A 302 0.07 17.18 15.46
CA VAL A 302 0.03 17.36 16.92
C VAL A 302 -0.32 16.08 17.70
N THR A 303 -0.89 15.07 17.03
CA THR A 303 -1.35 13.84 17.70
C THR A 303 -0.43 12.65 17.49
N LEU A 304 0.18 12.54 16.30
CA LEU A 304 0.98 11.38 15.89
C LEU A 304 2.45 11.72 15.65
N ASP A 305 2.81 13.00 15.55
CA ASP A 305 4.18 13.49 15.35
C ASP A 305 4.94 12.73 14.24
N PRO A 306 4.40 12.66 13.00
CA PRO A 306 5.07 11.98 11.91
C PRO A 306 6.27 12.80 11.43
N GLU A 307 7.33 12.12 11.01
CA GLU A 307 8.48 12.77 10.34
C GLU A 307 8.09 13.23 8.93
N SER A 308 7.24 12.43 8.26
CA SER A 308 6.80 12.65 6.88
C SER A 308 5.29 12.41 6.69
N VAL A 309 4.67 13.26 5.87
CA VAL A 309 3.28 13.14 5.42
C VAL A 309 3.23 12.96 3.90
N TYR A 310 2.52 11.92 3.47
CA TYR A 310 2.34 11.57 2.07
C TYR A 310 0.90 11.82 1.63
N PHE A 311 0.76 12.33 0.40
CA PHE A 311 -0.53 12.46 -0.27
C PHE A 311 -0.49 11.61 -1.54
N VAL A 312 -1.52 10.78 -1.71
CA VAL A 312 -1.71 9.93 -2.90
C VAL A 312 -3.17 10.01 -3.37
N GLY A 313 -3.46 9.45 -4.55
CA GLY A 313 -4.82 9.40 -5.10
C GLY A 313 -5.12 10.48 -6.14
N ARG A 314 -6.37 10.50 -6.61
CA ARG A 314 -6.81 11.27 -7.78
C ARG A 314 -6.73 12.79 -7.63
N LEU A 315 -6.74 13.31 -6.40
CA LEU A 315 -6.62 14.75 -6.14
C LEU A 315 -5.16 15.23 -6.05
N SER A 316 -4.17 14.35 -6.30
CA SER A 316 -2.74 14.71 -6.26
C SER A 316 -2.37 15.97 -7.07
N PRO A 317 -2.91 16.21 -8.29
CA PRO A 317 -2.60 17.45 -9.02
C PRO A 317 -2.99 18.71 -8.25
N LEU A 318 -4.13 18.70 -7.57
CA LEU A 318 -4.58 19.82 -6.74
C LEU A 318 -3.75 19.93 -5.46
N VAL A 319 -3.35 18.80 -4.85
CA VAL A 319 -2.41 18.82 -3.72
C VAL A 319 -1.10 19.49 -4.11
N GLU A 320 -0.52 19.12 -5.24
CA GLU A 320 0.74 19.70 -5.72
C GLU A 320 0.64 21.22 -5.94
N GLU A 321 -0.50 21.70 -6.43
CA GLU A 321 -0.79 23.13 -6.57
C GLU A 321 -0.82 23.85 -5.21
N VAL A 322 -1.51 23.30 -4.21
CA VAL A 322 -1.71 23.98 -2.92
C VAL A 322 -0.60 23.73 -1.90
N LEU A 323 0.25 22.73 -2.12
CA LEU A 323 1.26 22.29 -1.15
C LEU A 323 2.21 23.41 -0.70
N PRO A 324 2.70 24.32 -1.57
CA PRO A 324 3.53 25.45 -1.13
C PRO A 324 2.83 26.34 -0.10
N GLU A 325 1.56 26.68 -0.34
CA GLU A 325 0.79 27.53 0.56
C GLU A 325 0.39 26.80 1.84
N ALA A 326 -0.02 25.52 1.74
CA ALA A 326 -0.31 24.69 2.89
C ALA A 326 0.91 24.58 3.83
N ARG A 327 2.12 24.36 3.28
CA ARG A 327 3.36 24.34 4.07
C ARG A 327 3.64 25.66 4.77
N ARG A 328 3.43 26.80 4.08
CA ARG A 328 3.58 28.13 4.68
C ARG A 328 2.63 28.33 5.87
N ARG A 329 1.38 27.91 5.74
CA ARG A 329 0.38 28.00 6.83
C ARG A 329 0.75 27.09 8.01
N LEU A 330 1.18 25.85 7.72
CA LEU A 330 1.61 24.89 8.74
C LEU A 330 2.84 25.37 9.53
N SER A 331 3.82 25.99 8.87
CA SER A 331 5.00 26.53 9.56
C SER A 331 4.70 27.74 10.46
N LEU A 332 3.57 28.42 10.24
CA LEU A 332 3.12 29.52 11.09
C LEU A 332 2.33 29.02 12.30
N SER A 333 1.69 27.86 12.20
CA SER A 333 0.80 27.32 13.24
C SER A 333 1.43 26.22 14.09
N LEU A 334 2.44 25.50 13.57
CA LEU A 334 3.07 24.36 14.24
C LEU A 334 4.50 24.70 14.69
N PRO A 335 4.93 24.25 15.89
CA PRO A 335 6.32 24.39 16.34
C PRO A 335 7.32 23.67 15.42
N SER A 336 6.90 22.52 14.88
CA SER A 336 7.63 21.70 13.92
C SER A 336 6.66 21.17 12.89
N ALA A 337 6.83 21.55 11.62
CA ALA A 337 6.02 21.04 10.53
C ALA A 337 6.65 19.76 9.94
N PRO A 338 5.86 18.69 9.71
CA PRO A 338 6.38 17.47 9.12
C PRO A 338 6.86 17.72 7.68
N ARG A 339 7.82 16.92 7.21
CA ARG A 339 8.17 16.91 5.80
C ARG A 339 6.95 16.43 5.02
N SER A 340 6.60 17.09 3.93
CA SER A 340 5.51 16.64 3.07
C SER A 340 6.07 16.32 1.69
N GLY A 341 5.54 15.30 1.03
CA GLY A 341 5.95 14.96 -0.33
C GLY A 341 4.79 14.37 -1.12
N SER A 342 4.72 14.69 -2.42
CA SER A 342 4.04 13.81 -3.36
C SER A 342 5.00 12.66 -3.67
N CYS A 343 4.55 11.43 -3.48
CA CYS A 343 5.36 10.28 -3.86
C CYS A 343 5.43 10.27 -5.40
N ARG A 344 6.59 10.62 -6.00
CA ARG A 344 6.76 10.64 -7.49
C ARG A 344 7.09 9.28 -8.09
N ARG A 345 7.62 8.33 -7.31
CA ARG A 345 7.78 6.91 -7.70
C ARG A 345 6.48 6.12 -7.62
N SER A 346 5.41 6.77 -7.16
CA SER A 346 4.11 6.18 -6.92
C SER A 346 3.48 5.61 -8.18
N SER A 347 3.87 5.97 -9.41
CA SER A 347 3.32 5.27 -10.58
C SER A 347 3.55 3.75 -10.55
N ASP A 348 4.52 3.23 -9.80
CA ASP A 348 4.74 1.77 -9.69
C ASP A 348 3.91 1.13 -8.56
N TYR A 349 3.46 1.92 -7.57
CA TYR A 349 2.74 1.46 -6.37
C TYR A 349 1.30 1.98 -6.25
N LEU A 350 0.93 2.97 -7.06
CA LEU A 350 -0.42 3.47 -7.23
C LEU A 350 -1.17 2.44 -8.06
N TRP A 351 -2.27 2.00 -7.49
CA TRP A 351 -3.24 1.18 -8.18
C TRP A 351 -3.74 1.91 -9.42
N PRO A 352 -4.18 1.20 -10.48
CA PRO A 352 -4.53 1.80 -11.77
C PRO A 352 -5.51 2.99 -11.67
N GLU A 353 -6.42 2.95 -10.70
CA GLU A 353 -7.38 4.01 -10.36
C GLU A 353 -6.79 5.29 -9.78
N GLU A 354 -5.63 5.19 -9.13
CA GLU A 354 -4.94 6.30 -8.48
C GLU A 354 -3.87 6.91 -9.39
N ARG A 355 -3.60 6.28 -10.54
CA ARG A 355 -2.77 6.85 -11.60
C ARG A 355 -3.59 7.90 -12.40
N PRO A 356 -2.94 8.97 -12.89
CA PRO A 356 -3.54 9.78 -13.94
C PRO A 356 -3.88 8.86 -15.13
N THR A 357 -5.12 8.88 -15.60
CA THR A 357 -5.64 7.94 -16.61
C THR A 357 -4.74 7.87 -17.85
N PRO A 358 -4.20 6.69 -18.21
CA PRO A 358 -3.66 6.45 -19.54
C PRO A 358 -4.80 6.21 -20.53
N ASP A 359 -4.61 6.65 -21.78
CA ASP A 359 -5.51 6.37 -22.90
C ASP A 359 -5.49 4.86 -23.25
N TRP A 360 -6.38 4.10 -22.60
CA TRP A 360 -6.50 2.63 -22.71
C TRP A 360 -6.75 2.14 -24.14
N ARG A 361 -7.12 3.03 -25.07
CA ARG A 361 -7.33 2.70 -26.49
C ARG A 361 -6.04 2.45 -27.29
N ARG A 362 -4.86 2.68 -26.70
CA ARG A 362 -3.56 2.54 -27.41
C ARG A 362 -2.76 1.28 -27.08
N LEU A 363 -3.22 0.41 -26.19
CA LEU A 363 -2.57 -0.88 -25.95
C LEU A 363 -3.16 -1.94 -26.90
N LYS A 364 -2.64 -1.98 -28.13
CA LYS A 364 -2.79 -3.17 -28.98
C LYS A 364 -1.87 -4.27 -28.46
N PRO A 365 -2.28 -5.55 -28.45
CA PRO A 365 -1.39 -6.66 -28.15
C PRO A 365 -0.30 -6.72 -29.24
N SER A 366 0.96 -6.49 -28.87
CA SER A 366 2.09 -6.71 -29.77
C SER A 366 2.36 -8.21 -29.86
N SER A 367 1.96 -8.83 -30.97
CA SER A 367 2.50 -10.10 -31.42
C SER A 367 3.89 -9.86 -32.04
N GLY A 368 4.95 -10.47 -31.48
CA GLY A 368 6.29 -10.39 -32.09
C GLY A 368 7.47 -10.87 -31.25
N ASN A 369 7.80 -12.16 -31.42
CA ASN A 369 9.08 -12.90 -31.26
C ASN A 369 10.19 -12.49 -30.25
N PRO A 370 10.84 -13.49 -29.58
CA PRO A 370 11.87 -13.26 -28.56
C PRO A 370 13.27 -13.23 -29.17
N SER A 371 13.89 -12.06 -29.27
CA SER A 371 15.36 -11.95 -29.28
C SER A 371 15.80 -10.48 -29.13
N SER A 372 15.99 -10.04 -27.89
CA SER A 372 17.03 -9.09 -27.50
C SER A 372 16.88 -8.77 -26.02
N SER A 373 17.94 -9.02 -25.27
CA SER A 373 18.08 -8.67 -23.86
C SER A 373 18.13 -7.14 -23.70
N PRO A 374 17.28 -6.51 -22.85
CA PRO A 374 17.49 -5.14 -22.46
C PRO A 374 18.45 -5.09 -21.28
N LYS A 375 19.59 -4.41 -21.51
CA LYS A 375 20.57 -4.01 -20.51
C LYS A 375 19.89 -3.26 -19.36
N THR A 376 20.09 -3.72 -18.14
CA THR A 376 19.76 -3.02 -16.90
C THR A 376 20.48 -1.67 -16.85
N ARG A 377 19.72 -0.57 -16.98
CA ARG A 377 20.19 0.76 -16.59
C ARG A 377 19.96 0.93 -15.10
N THR A 378 21.02 0.74 -14.32
CA THR A 378 21.09 1.16 -12.93
C THR A 378 21.13 2.70 -12.89
N SER A 379 20.04 3.35 -12.49
CA SER A 379 20.05 4.79 -12.21
C SER A 379 19.96 5.03 -10.72
N VAL A 380 21.08 5.47 -10.15
CA VAL A 380 21.27 5.92 -8.78
C VAL A 380 20.44 7.20 -8.54
N CYS A 381 19.66 7.28 -7.45
CA CYS A 381 19.10 8.55 -6.97
C CYS A 381 20.04 9.14 -5.91
N SER A 382 20.49 10.37 -6.15
CA SER A 382 21.15 11.22 -5.16
C SER A 382 20.11 12.04 -4.40
N PRO A 383 20.29 12.32 -3.10
CA PRO A 383 19.44 13.25 -2.37
C PRO A 383 19.70 14.68 -2.86
N VAL A 384 18.64 15.38 -3.27
CA VAL A 384 18.71 16.85 -3.43
C VAL A 384 18.58 17.45 -2.03
N GLY A 385 19.71 17.55 -1.34
CA GLY A 385 19.85 18.41 -0.17
C GLY A 385 20.17 19.83 -0.63
N PHE A 386 19.29 20.79 -0.35
CA PHE A 386 19.66 22.19 -0.42
C PHE A 386 20.51 22.54 0.81
N SER A 387 21.76 22.97 0.58
CA SER A 387 22.63 23.45 1.65
C SER A 387 22.05 24.73 2.26
N SER A 388 21.98 24.77 3.58
CA SER A 388 21.84 26.01 4.33
C SER A 388 23.05 26.89 4.05
N ALA A 389 22.84 28.02 3.36
CA ALA A 389 23.83 29.08 3.30
C ALA A 389 23.91 29.72 4.70
N SER A 390 25.08 29.55 5.33
CA SER A 390 25.55 30.37 6.43
C SER A 390 25.74 31.80 5.92
N SER A 391 25.01 32.75 6.48
CA SER A 391 25.28 34.17 6.36
C SER A 391 26.45 34.52 7.29
N ASP A 392 27.60 34.81 6.69
CA ASP A 392 28.59 35.71 7.26
C ASP A 392 28.14 37.15 6.93
N ASP A 393 27.72 37.87 7.97
CA ASP A 393 28.07 39.28 8.26
C ASP A 393 27.58 39.64 9.67
#